data_AF-A0A947X945-F1
#
_entry.id   AF-A0A947X945-F1
#
_cell.length_a   1.000
_cell.length_b   1.000
_cell.length_c   1.000
_cell.angle_alpha   90.00
_cell.angle_beta   90.00
_cell.angle_gamma   90.00
#
_symmetry.space_group_name_H-M   'P 1'
#
loop_
_entity.id
_entity.type
_entity.pdbx_description
1 polymer ?
#
loop_
_entity_poly.entity_id
_entity_poly.type
_entity_poly.pdbx_seq_one_letter_code
_entity_poly.pdbx_strand_id
1 'polypeptide(L)'
;MTTKCKIDYLMFKVNGRIVKVDPDIYPRIFNTHIESPKKYTPGITTIILGNGRYPTLVYGKKSPKRVLISRFVTNAGPDQLVDHRNRNPLDNRRCNLRIATHRQNNLNKIRKNSSGYIGVNIKCQKGKYACIAKFHLANGKEATFRLPDCPENRIIAAFARDKFVLQAGEDDYAPLNFPCFKNEPFRSFLLNENLRKYKKRN
;
A
#
# COMPACT_ATOMS: atom_id res chain seq x y z
N MET A 1 -21.51 -15.76 -30.10
CA MET A 1 -20.24 -15.11 -29.73
C MET A 1 -19.64 -15.88 -28.57
N THR A 2 -18.65 -16.74 -28.83
CA THR A 2 -17.93 -17.49 -27.79
C THR A 2 -17.08 -16.49 -27.00
N THR A 3 -17.53 -16.11 -25.82
CA THR A 3 -16.69 -15.44 -24.81
C THR A 3 -15.51 -16.35 -24.51
N LYS A 4 -14.38 -16.13 -25.18
CA LYS A 4 -13.11 -16.74 -24.78
C LYS A 4 -12.89 -16.38 -23.31
N CYS A 5 -12.89 -17.39 -22.43
CA CYS A 5 -12.45 -17.22 -21.05
C CYS A 5 -11.03 -16.65 -21.09
N LYS A 6 -10.90 -15.36 -20.79
CA LYS A 6 -9.60 -14.72 -20.65
C LYS A 6 -9.04 -15.18 -19.31
N ILE A 7 -7.88 -15.82 -19.32
CA ILE A 7 -7.19 -16.17 -18.07
C ILE A 7 -6.79 -14.87 -17.39
N ASP A 8 -7.30 -14.62 -16.19
CA ASP A 8 -7.02 -13.39 -15.44
C ASP A 8 -5.59 -13.37 -14.88
N TYR A 9 -5.10 -14.51 -14.40
CA TYR A 9 -3.77 -14.64 -13.82
C TYR A 9 -3.30 -16.09 -13.78
N LEU A 10 -1.98 -16.26 -13.64
CA LEU A 10 -1.34 -17.55 -13.39
C LEU A 10 -0.77 -17.60 -11.97
N MET A 11 -0.60 -18.82 -11.45
CA MET A 11 -0.14 -19.09 -10.10
C MET A 11 1.00 -20.09 -10.14
N PHE A 12 1.97 -19.92 -9.24
CA PHE A 12 2.99 -20.93 -8.96
C PHE A 12 3.35 -20.91 -7.47
N LYS A 13 3.97 -22.00 -7.00
CA LYS A 13 4.29 -22.20 -5.59
C LYS A 13 5.77 -21.96 -5.34
N VAL A 14 6.09 -21.19 -4.29
CA VAL A 14 7.46 -20.97 -3.80
C VAL A 14 7.46 -21.20 -2.30
N ASN A 15 8.21 -22.19 -1.80
CA ASN A 15 8.30 -22.56 -0.39
C ASN A 15 6.93 -22.64 0.30
N GLY A 16 5.98 -23.38 -0.29
CA GLY A 16 4.64 -23.53 0.29
C GLY A 16 3.65 -22.42 -0.07
N ARG A 17 4.11 -21.24 -0.50
CA ARG A 17 3.26 -20.07 -0.74
C ARG A 17 2.92 -19.89 -2.20
N ILE A 18 1.70 -19.43 -2.46
CA ILE A 18 1.18 -19.16 -3.79
C ILE A 18 1.57 -17.75 -4.22
N VAL A 19 2.21 -17.62 -5.37
CA VAL A 19 2.52 -16.36 -6.03
C VAL A 19 1.62 -16.19 -7.24
N LYS A 20 1.00 -15.01 -7.38
CA LYS A 20 0.14 -14.66 -8.53
C LYS A 20 0.84 -13.68 -9.45
N VAL A 21 0.74 -13.90 -10.76
CA VAL A 21 1.29 -13.02 -11.81
C VAL A 21 0.34 -12.93 -12.99
N ASP A 22 0.46 -11.89 -13.80
CA ASP A 22 -0.28 -11.80 -15.07
C ASP A 22 0.16 -12.92 -16.04
N PRO A 23 -0.70 -13.39 -16.95
CA PRO A 23 -0.39 -14.52 -17.84
C PRO A 23 0.85 -14.31 -18.71
N ASP A 24 1.12 -13.07 -19.13
CA ASP A 24 2.28 -12.73 -19.96
C ASP A 24 3.60 -12.66 -19.18
N ILE A 25 3.53 -12.56 -17.84
CA ILE A 25 4.71 -12.52 -16.96
C ILE A 25 5.24 -13.93 -16.70
N TYR A 26 4.35 -14.90 -16.55
CA TYR A 26 4.70 -16.30 -16.28
C TYR A 26 5.76 -16.86 -17.26
N PRO A 27 5.59 -16.80 -18.60
CA PRO A 27 6.57 -17.34 -19.54
C PRO A 27 7.90 -16.59 -19.50
N ARG A 28 7.92 -15.31 -19.09
CA ARG A 28 9.17 -14.54 -18.91
C ARG A 28 9.94 -14.97 -17.68
N ILE A 29 9.26 -15.51 -16.67
CA ILE A 29 9.89 -16.03 -15.45
C ILE A 29 10.48 -17.42 -15.70
N PHE A 30 9.71 -18.30 -16.33
CA PHE A 30 10.09 -19.70 -16.56
C PHE A 30 10.74 -19.96 -17.93
N ASN A 31 11.02 -18.88 -18.68
CA ASN A 31 11.68 -18.90 -19.98
C ASN A 31 11.06 -19.91 -20.97
N THR A 32 9.73 -20.03 -20.96
CA THR A 32 9.07 -21.12 -21.69
C THR A 32 9.08 -20.92 -23.20
N HIS A 33 9.03 -19.67 -23.73
CA HIS A 33 9.03 -19.42 -25.19
C HIS A 33 9.51 -18.01 -25.62
N ILE A 34 10.15 -17.23 -24.73
CA ILE A 34 10.56 -15.84 -25.00
C ILE A 34 11.98 -15.64 -24.42
N GLU A 35 12.91 -15.08 -25.20
CA GLU A 35 14.22 -14.71 -24.68
C GLU A 35 14.07 -13.84 -23.43
N SER A 36 14.72 -14.25 -22.33
CA SER A 36 14.82 -13.43 -21.13
C SER A 36 15.30 -12.01 -21.52
N PRO A 37 14.70 -10.93 -20.98
CA PRO A 37 15.13 -9.58 -21.33
C PRO A 37 16.65 -9.45 -21.19
N LYS A 38 17.35 -8.77 -22.12
CA LYS A 38 18.83 -8.63 -22.11
C LYS A 38 19.40 -8.25 -20.73
N LYS A 39 18.62 -7.51 -19.93
CA LYS A 39 18.90 -7.12 -18.55
C LYS A 39 19.11 -8.29 -17.57
N TYR A 40 18.55 -9.47 -17.84
CA TYR A 40 18.52 -10.64 -16.96
C TYR A 40 19.28 -11.86 -17.53
N THR A 41 20.18 -11.67 -18.50
CA THR A 41 20.99 -12.74 -19.08
C THR A 41 21.98 -13.35 -18.06
N PRO A 42 22.22 -14.67 -18.10
CA PRO A 42 21.78 -15.65 -19.09
C PRO A 42 20.37 -16.23 -18.83
N GLY A 43 19.60 -15.63 -17.92
CA GLY A 43 18.25 -16.05 -17.56
C GLY A 43 18.04 -16.13 -16.05
N ILE A 44 16.77 -16.32 -15.67
CA ILE A 44 16.34 -16.56 -14.30
C ILE A 44 16.70 -18.00 -13.92
N THR A 45 17.39 -18.18 -12.80
CA THR A 45 17.87 -19.49 -12.32
C THR A 45 16.95 -20.11 -11.28
N THR A 46 16.42 -19.31 -10.36
CA THR A 46 15.51 -19.78 -9.31
C THR A 46 14.65 -18.64 -8.76
N ILE A 47 13.62 -19.01 -8.01
CA ILE A 47 12.73 -18.08 -7.31
C ILE A 47 12.78 -18.39 -5.82
N ILE A 48 13.04 -17.35 -5.03
CA ILE A 48 13.11 -17.44 -3.56
C ILE A 48 12.09 -16.51 -2.91
N LEU A 49 11.82 -16.71 -1.62
CA LEU A 49 11.08 -15.75 -0.80
C LEU A 49 12.05 -14.95 0.08
N GLY A 50 12.37 -13.72 -0.35
CA GLY A 50 13.12 -12.77 0.47
C GLY A 50 12.38 -12.49 1.79
N ASN A 51 13.09 -12.61 2.92
CA ASN A 51 12.54 -12.52 4.28
C ASN A 51 11.28 -13.41 4.50
N GLY A 52 11.16 -14.51 3.73
CA GLY A 52 10.00 -15.38 3.74
C GLY A 52 8.70 -14.74 3.24
N ARG A 53 8.71 -13.56 2.62
CA ARG A 53 7.48 -12.85 2.21
C ARG A 53 7.50 -12.33 0.78
N TYR A 54 8.66 -12.03 0.23
CA TYR A 54 8.78 -11.31 -1.03
C TYR A 54 9.33 -12.21 -2.14
N PRO A 55 8.50 -12.61 -3.12
CA PRO A 55 8.95 -13.37 -4.27
C PRO A 55 10.06 -12.63 -5.01
N THR A 56 11.21 -13.30 -5.15
CA THR A 56 12.45 -12.73 -5.67
C THR A 56 13.03 -13.68 -6.70
N LEU A 57 13.25 -13.17 -7.91
CA LEU A 57 13.94 -13.86 -8.99
C LEU A 57 15.44 -13.76 -8.74
N VAL A 58 16.13 -14.89 -8.86
CA VAL A 58 17.59 -14.97 -8.89
C VAL A 58 18.01 -15.18 -10.34
N TYR A 59 19.02 -14.45 -10.81
CA TYR A 59 19.54 -14.57 -12.17
C TYR A 59 21.07 -14.42 -12.19
N GLY A 60 21.73 -14.95 -13.21
CA GLY A 60 23.20 -14.98 -13.31
C GLY A 60 23.82 -16.26 -12.75
N LYS A 61 24.89 -16.76 -13.42
CA LYS A 61 25.60 -18.00 -13.03
C LYS A 61 26.74 -17.75 -12.03
N LYS A 62 27.72 -16.91 -12.39
CA LYS A 62 28.91 -16.66 -11.55
C LYS A 62 28.65 -15.71 -10.38
N SER A 63 27.79 -14.72 -10.58
CA SER A 63 27.47 -13.68 -9.58
C SER A 63 25.94 -13.52 -9.52
N PRO A 64 25.24 -14.32 -8.70
CA PRO A 64 23.78 -14.33 -8.68
C PRO A 64 23.25 -12.99 -8.19
N LYS A 65 22.45 -12.34 -9.03
CA LYS A 65 21.74 -11.09 -8.72
C LYS A 65 20.29 -11.41 -8.37
N ARG A 66 19.67 -10.51 -7.60
CA ARG A 66 18.30 -10.66 -7.11
C ARG A 66 17.43 -9.51 -7.57
N VAL A 67 16.21 -9.81 -7.99
CA VAL A 67 15.19 -8.80 -8.31
C VAL A 67 13.83 -9.27 -7.81
N LEU A 68 13.11 -8.38 -7.11
CA LEU A 68 11.74 -8.66 -6.69
C LEU A 68 10.84 -8.87 -7.92
N ILE A 69 9.91 -9.82 -7.86
CA ILE A 69 8.94 -10.03 -8.96
C ILE A 69 8.16 -8.74 -9.21
N SER A 70 7.76 -8.02 -8.16
CA SER A 70 7.08 -6.73 -8.28
C SER A 70 7.87 -5.71 -9.12
N ARG A 71 9.20 -5.68 -8.98
CA ARG A 71 10.10 -4.81 -9.78
C ARG A 71 10.30 -5.33 -11.20
N PHE A 72 10.35 -6.65 -11.38
CA PHE A 72 10.42 -7.29 -12.69
C PHE A 72 9.17 -6.97 -13.54
N VAL A 73 7.97 -7.09 -12.94
CA VAL A 73 6.69 -6.83 -13.60
C VAL A 73 6.51 -5.37 -13.99
N THR A 74 6.95 -4.45 -13.13
CA THR A 74 6.80 -2.99 -13.34
C THR A 74 7.96 -2.37 -14.11
N ASN A 75 9.05 -3.11 -14.35
CA ASN A 75 10.31 -2.59 -14.86
C ASN A 75 10.81 -1.34 -14.11
N ALA A 76 10.63 -1.31 -12.78
CA ALA A 76 10.99 -0.15 -11.96
C ALA A 76 12.49 0.17 -12.00
N GLY A 77 12.81 1.46 -12.20
CA GLY A 77 14.17 2.01 -12.12
C GLY A 77 14.77 1.92 -10.71
N PRO A 78 16.09 2.09 -10.54
CA PRO A 78 16.78 1.88 -9.27
C PRO A 78 16.17 2.71 -8.11
N ASP A 79 15.81 3.96 -8.36
CA ASP A 79 15.26 4.88 -7.34
C ASP A 79 13.74 4.85 -7.21
N GLN A 80 13.06 4.03 -8.03
CA GLN A 80 11.61 3.87 -7.97
C GLN A 80 11.23 2.79 -6.96
N LEU A 81 10.23 3.07 -6.12
CA LEU A 81 9.62 2.07 -5.26
C LEU A 81 8.37 1.49 -5.91
N VAL A 82 8.14 0.20 -5.69
CA VAL A 82 6.94 -0.51 -6.14
C VAL A 82 6.08 -0.81 -4.92
N ASP A 83 4.90 -0.20 -4.86
CA ASP A 83 3.92 -0.39 -3.79
C ASP A 83 2.85 -1.40 -4.23
N HIS A 84 2.39 -2.21 -3.28
CA HIS A 84 1.30 -3.17 -3.49
C HIS A 84 0.00 -2.55 -2.97
N ARG A 85 -0.89 -2.14 -3.87
CA ARG A 85 -2.19 -1.52 -3.54
C ARG A 85 -2.99 -2.38 -2.55
N ASN A 86 -2.94 -3.70 -2.73
CA ASN A 86 -3.63 -4.69 -1.89
C ASN A 86 -2.83 -5.15 -0.66
N ARG A 87 -1.60 -4.63 -0.46
CA ARG A 87 -0.66 -5.01 0.62
C ARG A 87 -0.27 -6.49 0.65
N ASN A 88 -0.46 -7.21 -0.45
CA ASN A 88 -0.11 -8.61 -0.55
C ASN A 88 1.15 -8.77 -1.43
N PRO A 89 2.34 -9.02 -0.85
CA PRO A 89 3.57 -9.18 -1.61
C PRO A 89 3.60 -10.43 -2.51
N LEU A 90 2.66 -11.36 -2.33
CA LEU A 90 2.54 -12.56 -3.16
C LEU A 90 1.68 -12.32 -4.40
N ASP A 91 0.90 -11.23 -4.45
CA ASP A 91 0.08 -10.87 -5.60
C ASP A 91 0.79 -9.80 -6.44
N ASN A 92 1.53 -10.27 -7.45
CA ASN A 92 2.39 -9.44 -8.29
C ASN A 92 1.72 -9.11 -9.64
N ARG A 93 0.38 -9.17 -9.72
CA ARG A 93 -0.37 -8.73 -10.90
C ARG A 93 -0.27 -7.21 -11.05
N ARG A 94 -0.16 -6.71 -12.27
CA ARG A 94 -0.02 -5.25 -12.56
C ARG A 94 -1.13 -4.42 -11.95
N CYS A 95 -2.36 -4.93 -11.88
CA CYS A 95 -3.49 -4.23 -11.26
C CYS A 95 -3.28 -3.94 -9.77
N ASN A 96 -2.43 -4.72 -9.08
CA ASN A 96 -2.10 -4.55 -7.67
C ASN A 96 -0.79 -3.81 -7.42
N LEU A 97 -0.01 -3.54 -8.47
CA LEU A 97 1.27 -2.85 -8.37
C LEU A 97 1.15 -1.39 -8.82
N ARG A 98 2.01 -0.53 -8.27
CA ARG A 98 2.18 0.84 -8.74
C ARG A 98 3.56 1.37 -8.39
N ILE A 99 4.04 2.33 -9.18
CA ILE A 99 5.20 3.13 -8.79
C ILE A 99 4.75 4.12 -7.71
N ALA A 100 5.54 4.23 -6.66
CA ALA A 100 5.26 5.10 -5.52
C ALA A 100 6.53 5.83 -5.07
N THR A 101 6.35 7.01 -4.49
CA THR A 101 7.41 7.68 -3.73
C THR A 101 7.59 7.03 -2.35
N HIS A 102 8.70 7.33 -1.67
CA HIS A 102 8.92 6.88 -0.28
C HIS A 102 7.77 7.26 0.65
N ARG A 103 7.24 8.49 0.48
CA ARG A 103 6.10 8.99 1.26
C ARG A 103 4.83 8.19 0.96
N GLN A 104 4.48 8.04 -0.31
CA GLN A 104 3.31 7.26 -0.74
C GLN A 104 3.36 5.79 -0.28
N ASN A 105 4.51 5.15 -0.41
CA ASN A 105 4.71 3.78 0.07
C ASN A 105 4.57 3.69 1.61
N ASN A 106 4.99 4.73 2.35
CA ASN A 106 4.79 4.81 3.79
C ASN A 106 3.32 5.05 4.18
N LEU A 107 2.56 5.81 3.39
CA LEU A 107 1.12 6.01 3.61
C LEU A 107 0.34 4.70 3.55
N ASN A 108 0.75 3.77 2.68
CA ASN A 108 0.10 2.48 2.54
C ASN A 108 0.40 1.51 3.71
N LYS A 109 1.27 1.87 4.66
CA LYS A 109 1.59 1.02 5.81
C LYS A 109 0.56 1.21 6.93
N ILE A 110 -0.11 0.12 7.29
CA ILE A 110 -0.92 0.06 8.52
C ILE A 110 -0.01 -0.34 9.68
N ARG A 111 0.04 0.51 10.70
CA ARG A 111 0.76 0.24 11.96
C ARG A 111 -0.26 -0.05 13.06
N LYS A 112 -0.02 -1.12 13.83
CA LYS A 112 -0.74 -1.35 15.09
C LYS A 112 -0.41 -0.20 16.05
N ASN A 113 -1.42 0.37 16.68
CA ASN A 113 -1.28 1.43 17.66
C ASN A 113 -2.35 1.30 18.75
N SER A 114 -2.20 2.05 19.84
CA SER A 114 -3.07 2.00 21.02
C SER A 114 -4.48 2.56 20.79
N SER A 115 -4.70 3.36 19.75
CA SER A 115 -6.02 3.92 19.46
C SER A 115 -6.92 2.97 18.68
N GLY A 116 -6.34 1.99 17.96
CA GLY A 116 -7.04 1.14 17.01
C GLY A 116 -7.29 1.78 15.64
N TYR A 117 -7.01 3.08 15.48
CA TYR A 117 -7.26 3.82 14.24
C TYR A 117 -5.97 4.28 13.56
N ILE A 118 -5.94 4.21 12.23
CA ILE A 118 -4.83 4.61 11.37
C ILE A 118 -4.59 6.12 11.50
N GLY A 119 -3.36 6.50 11.86
CA GLY A 119 -2.94 7.90 11.97
C GLY A 119 -3.47 8.63 13.23
N VAL A 120 -4.08 7.91 14.16
CA VAL A 120 -4.52 8.44 15.46
C VAL A 120 -3.55 7.96 16.55
N ASN A 121 -2.96 8.91 17.27
CA ASN A 121 -2.02 8.64 18.35
C ASN A 121 -2.61 9.10 19.67
N ILE A 122 -2.43 8.31 20.73
CA ILE A 122 -2.76 8.71 22.09
C ILE A 122 -1.49 9.25 22.74
N LYS A 123 -1.56 10.46 23.31
CA LYS A 123 -0.44 11.08 24.05
C LYS A 123 -0.90 11.54 25.42
N CYS A 124 -0.07 11.32 26.43
CA CYS A 124 -0.22 11.91 27.76
C CYS A 124 0.65 13.16 27.86
N GLN A 125 0.09 14.25 28.37
CA GLN A 125 0.82 15.47 28.68
C GLN A 125 0.27 16.08 29.97
N LYS A 126 1.14 16.26 30.97
CA LYS A 126 0.77 16.79 32.30
C LYS A 126 -0.42 16.03 32.93
N GLY A 127 -0.40 14.69 32.85
CA GLY A 127 -1.45 13.82 33.41
C GLY A 127 -2.76 13.76 32.60
N LYS A 128 -2.88 14.48 31.48
CA LYS A 128 -4.06 14.47 30.61
C LYS A 128 -3.79 13.72 29.32
N TYR A 129 -4.67 12.78 28.97
CA TYR A 129 -4.60 12.04 27.72
C TYR A 129 -5.33 12.77 26.60
N ALA A 130 -4.75 12.74 25.40
CA ALA A 130 -5.35 13.30 24.18
C ALA A 130 -5.16 12.34 23.01
N CYS A 131 -6.20 12.22 22.19
CA CYS A 131 -6.11 11.57 20.89
C CYS A 131 -5.78 12.63 19.82
N ILE A 132 -4.83 12.29 18.95
CA ILE A 132 -4.28 13.22 17.96
C ILE A 132 -4.26 12.51 16.60
N ALA A 133 -5.10 12.97 15.69
CA ALA A 133 -5.06 12.62 14.29
C ALA A 133 -4.01 13.47 13.57
N LYS A 134 -3.12 12.80 12.82
CA LYS A 134 -2.06 13.44 12.05
C LYS A 134 -2.04 12.92 10.62
N PHE A 135 -1.80 13.81 9.67
CA PHE A 135 -1.56 13.47 8.28
C PHE A 135 -0.50 14.39 7.66
N HIS A 136 0.60 13.82 7.17
CA HIS A 136 1.63 14.57 6.46
C HIS A 136 1.22 14.73 5.00
N LEU A 137 1.07 15.96 4.53
CA LEU A 137 0.69 16.31 3.16
C LEU A 137 1.89 16.24 2.20
N ALA A 138 1.62 16.21 0.90
CA ALA A 138 2.65 16.15 -0.14
C ALA A 138 3.56 17.39 -0.16
N ASN A 139 3.02 18.54 0.24
CA ASN A 139 3.76 19.81 0.36
C ASN A 139 4.65 19.91 1.62
N GLY A 140 4.81 18.82 2.38
CA GLY A 140 5.61 18.78 3.60
C GLY A 140 4.90 19.33 4.86
N LYS A 141 3.70 19.92 4.73
CA LYS A 141 2.92 20.37 5.89
C LYS A 141 2.28 19.18 6.62
N GLU A 142 1.91 19.37 7.88
CA GLU A 142 1.18 18.38 8.68
C GLU A 142 -0.21 18.91 9.03
N ALA A 143 -1.26 18.18 8.66
CA ALA A 143 -2.60 18.41 9.17
C ALA A 143 -2.75 17.68 10.51
N THR A 144 -3.19 18.40 11.54
CA THR A 144 -3.37 17.84 12.88
C THR A 144 -4.74 18.19 13.45
N PHE A 145 -5.37 17.21 14.10
CA PHE A 145 -6.59 17.38 14.87
C PHE A 145 -6.45 16.70 16.23
N ARG A 146 -6.86 17.38 17.31
CA ARG A 146 -6.65 16.95 18.69
C ARG A 146 -7.94 17.08 19.50
N LEU A 147 -8.23 16.08 20.30
CA LEU A 147 -9.30 16.05 21.30
C LEU A 147 -8.80 15.38 22.59
N PRO A 148 -9.48 15.58 23.74
CA PRO A 148 -9.29 14.74 24.93
C PRO A 148 -9.49 13.26 24.57
N ASP A 149 -8.70 12.37 25.17
CA ASP A 149 -8.82 10.95 24.86
C ASP A 149 -10.07 10.33 25.50
N CYS A 150 -10.96 9.81 24.66
CA CYS A 150 -12.04 8.89 25.01
C CYS A 150 -12.40 8.06 23.76
N PRO A 151 -13.06 6.90 23.88
CA PRO A 151 -13.43 6.05 22.75
C PRO A 151 -14.13 6.82 21.60
N GLU A 152 -15.07 7.70 21.94
CA GLU A 152 -15.85 8.51 21.00
C GLU A 152 -14.94 9.52 20.26
N ASN A 153 -14.05 10.19 20.99
CA ASN A 153 -13.13 11.15 20.39
C ASN A 153 -12.07 10.48 19.51
N ARG A 154 -11.70 9.22 19.77
CA ARG A 154 -10.82 8.44 18.89
C ARG A 154 -11.48 8.19 17.53
N ILE A 155 -12.79 7.91 17.52
CA ILE A 155 -13.60 7.80 16.29
C ILE A 155 -13.61 9.14 15.55
N ILE A 156 -13.86 10.25 16.25
CA ILE A 156 -13.86 11.59 15.65
C ILE A 156 -12.48 11.96 15.09
N ALA A 157 -11.40 11.62 15.79
CA ALA A 157 -10.04 11.79 15.29
C ALA A 157 -9.79 10.95 14.02
N ALA A 158 -10.29 9.72 13.97
CA ALA A 158 -10.21 8.87 12.78
C ALA A 158 -10.97 9.48 11.59
N PHE A 159 -12.17 10.03 11.82
CA PHE A 159 -12.91 10.79 10.80
C PHE A 159 -12.12 12.02 10.32
N ALA A 160 -11.53 12.79 11.23
CA ALA A 160 -10.70 13.94 10.89
C ALA A 160 -9.50 13.55 10.03
N ARG A 161 -8.83 12.44 10.37
CA ARG A 161 -7.71 11.92 9.58
C ARG A 161 -8.14 11.52 8.18
N ASP A 162 -9.27 10.82 8.04
CA ASP A 162 -9.79 10.41 6.73
C ASP A 162 -10.21 11.61 5.89
N LYS A 163 -10.78 12.63 6.51
CA LYS A 163 -11.04 13.92 5.86
C LYS A 163 -9.75 14.53 5.31
N PHE A 164 -8.66 14.54 6.08
CA PHE A 164 -7.37 15.06 5.61
C PHE A 164 -6.83 14.30 4.40
N VAL A 165 -6.99 12.96 4.39
CA VAL A 165 -6.57 12.13 3.26
C VAL A 165 -7.37 12.45 2.00
N LEU A 166 -8.70 12.55 2.13
CA LEU A 166 -9.60 12.85 1.00
C LEU A 166 -9.39 14.27 0.47
N GLN A 167 -9.17 15.24 1.36
CA GLN A 167 -8.82 16.61 0.98
C GLN A 167 -7.48 16.69 0.24
N ALA A 168 -6.53 15.83 0.59
CA ALA A 168 -5.25 15.74 -0.09
C ALA A 168 -5.32 14.99 -1.43
N GLY A 169 -6.42 14.27 -1.71
CA GLY A 169 -6.55 13.42 -2.90
C GLY A 169 -5.63 12.20 -2.88
N GLU A 170 -5.30 11.69 -1.70
CA GLU A 170 -4.32 10.61 -1.52
C GLU A 170 -4.94 9.29 -1.04
N ASP A 171 -6.26 9.15 -1.15
CA ASP A 171 -7.02 7.98 -0.71
C ASP A 171 -6.71 6.69 -1.51
N ASP A 172 -6.00 6.82 -2.63
CA ASP A 172 -5.43 5.65 -3.31
C ASP A 172 -4.20 5.11 -2.59
N TYR A 173 -3.41 5.96 -1.94
CA TYR A 173 -2.18 5.57 -1.24
C TYR A 173 -2.38 5.35 0.25
N ALA A 174 -3.16 6.20 0.88
CA ALA A 174 -3.46 6.15 2.30
C ALA A 174 -4.81 5.45 2.52
N PRO A 175 -4.85 4.27 3.15
CA PRO A 175 -6.11 3.63 3.52
C PRO A 175 -6.92 4.54 4.43
N LEU A 176 -8.22 4.63 4.22
CA LEU A 176 -9.15 5.27 5.14
C LEU A 176 -9.43 4.35 6.33
N ASN A 177 -9.69 4.94 7.50
CA ASN A 177 -10.27 4.21 8.64
C ASN A 177 -11.68 3.74 8.32
N PHE A 178 -12.44 4.55 7.56
CA PHE A 178 -13.80 4.28 7.15
C PHE A 178 -13.89 4.30 5.61
N PRO A 179 -13.70 3.15 4.94
CA PRO A 179 -13.68 3.07 3.48
C PRO A 179 -14.96 3.56 2.79
N CYS A 180 -16.09 3.58 3.49
CA CYS A 180 -17.36 4.09 2.96
C CYS A 180 -17.28 5.57 2.52
N PHE A 181 -16.41 6.40 3.13
CA PHE A 181 -16.23 7.79 2.69
C PHE A 181 -15.43 7.95 1.39
N LYS A 182 -14.90 6.87 0.82
CA LYS A 182 -14.22 6.96 -0.48
C LYS A 182 -15.18 7.39 -1.58
N ASN A 183 -16.43 6.96 -1.48
CA ASN A 183 -17.45 7.12 -2.52
C ASN A 183 -18.55 8.09 -2.08
N GLU A 184 -19.25 8.66 -3.05
CA GLU A 184 -20.44 9.47 -2.80
C GLU A 184 -21.60 8.62 -2.25
N PRO A 185 -22.52 9.21 -1.45
CA PRO A 185 -22.57 10.61 -1.00
C PRO A 185 -21.72 10.90 0.26
N PHE A 186 -21.17 9.85 0.88
CA PHE A 186 -20.47 9.95 2.15
C PHE A 186 -19.20 10.81 2.06
N ARG A 187 -18.51 10.76 0.91
CA ARG A 187 -17.36 11.61 0.62
C ARG A 187 -17.71 13.09 0.79
N SER A 188 -18.75 13.58 0.11
CA SER A 188 -19.20 14.96 0.21
C SER A 188 -19.60 15.34 1.64
N PHE A 189 -20.34 14.45 2.32
CA PHE A 189 -20.71 14.66 3.73
C PHE A 189 -19.48 14.92 4.60
N LEU A 190 -18.45 14.07 4.52
CA LEU A 190 -17.24 14.23 5.32
C LEU A 190 -16.43 15.48 4.94
N LEU A 191 -16.35 15.81 3.65
CA LEU A 191 -15.63 16.99 3.16
C LEU A 191 -16.29 18.31 3.59
N ASN A 192 -17.61 18.35 3.73
CA ASN A 192 -18.34 19.54 4.20
C ASN A 192 -18.37 19.68 5.73
N GLU A 193 -18.07 18.62 6.47
CA GLU A 193 -18.16 18.60 7.94
C GLU A 193 -17.17 19.57 8.65
N ASN A 194 -17.65 20.47 9.51
CA ASN A 194 -16.77 21.42 10.20
C ASN A 194 -16.17 20.80 11.48
N LEU A 195 -14.91 20.37 11.40
CA LEU A 195 -14.19 19.75 12.52
C LEU A 195 -14.11 20.64 13.78
N ARG A 196 -14.25 21.96 13.66
CA ARG A 196 -14.21 22.87 14.83
C ARG A 196 -15.37 22.63 15.80
N LYS A 197 -16.51 22.10 15.34
CA LYS A 197 -17.68 21.82 16.19
C LYS A 197 -17.39 20.82 17.31
N TYR A 198 -16.41 19.93 17.09
CA TYR A 198 -16.02 18.91 18.06
C TYR A 198 -15.01 19.42 19.10
N LYS A 199 -14.33 20.55 18.84
CA LYS A 199 -13.34 21.12 19.75
C LYS A 199 -13.98 21.96 20.87
N LYS A 200 -15.19 21.62 21.33
CA LYS A 200 -15.95 22.43 22.31
C LYS A 200 -15.01 22.93 23.42
N ARG A 201 -15.04 24.25 23.65
CA ARG A 201 -14.30 24.94 24.71
C ARG A 201 -14.80 24.39 26.04
N ASN A 202 -14.03 23.50 26.66
CA ASN A 202 -14.05 23.33 28.11
C ASN A 202 -13.10 24.36 28.70
#